data_AF-A0A972ZL42-F1
#
_entry.id   AF-A0A972ZL42-F1
#
_cell.length_a   1.000
_cell.length_b   1.000
_cell.length_c   1.000
_cell.angle_alpha   90.00
_cell.angle_beta   90.00
_cell.angle_gamma   90.00
#
_symmetry.space_group_name_H-M   'P 1'
#
loop_
_entity.id
_entity.type
_entity.pdbx_description
1 polymer ?
#
loop_
_entity_poly.entity_id
_entity_poly.type
_entity_poly.pdbx_seq_one_letter_code
_entity_poly.pdbx_strand_id
1 'polypeptide(L)'
;MTTLEKSPPAHLERLQKLFIKLLFCEPTRAAYCQSPQSVLSQYELSPDYQKVLPDANSEKFKVEAHGRRMRIFKETFGQFPKTIEALDKQLADSGGAGQGPDFNSFLSSDAFTDPGWALPAPDGSGPGYESVSKFFFWIRDVCGLTRSNAPIPLRTTAYAEFAVHLINTSKTPSDPYYAQFSKGVTWRETPGASPPWYVVTDDLKFGRIISASDFQRFSDWPDMDDVTPPGAPTEPNIR
;
A
#
# COMPACT_ATOMS: atom_id res chain seq x y z
N MET A 1 0.19 17.03 -29.87
CA MET A 1 1.29 16.06 -29.99
C MET A 1 1.27 15.19 -28.75
N THR A 2 0.51 14.10 -28.80
CA THR A 2 0.44 13.10 -27.73
C THR A 2 1.57 12.09 -27.97
N THR A 3 2.63 12.17 -27.16
CA THR A 3 3.59 11.09 -27.02
C THR A 3 2.85 9.89 -26.43
N LEU A 4 2.55 8.90 -27.28
CA LEU A 4 2.20 7.56 -26.84
C LEU A 4 3.41 7.02 -26.07
N GLU A 5 3.38 7.12 -24.75
CA GLU A 5 4.29 6.37 -23.89
C GLU A 5 4.09 4.90 -24.22
N LYS A 6 5.06 4.31 -24.91
CA LYS A 6 5.08 2.87 -25.17
C LYS A 6 5.23 2.19 -23.81
N SER A 7 4.17 1.52 -23.36
CA SER A 7 4.25 0.63 -22.21
C SER A 7 5.44 -0.33 -22.39
N PRO A 8 6.23 -0.58 -21.33
CA PRO A 8 7.34 -1.51 -21.43
C PRO A 8 6.84 -2.87 -21.93
N PRO A 9 7.65 -3.60 -22.73
CA PRO A 9 7.32 -4.97 -23.09
C PRO A 9 6.99 -5.80 -21.83
N ALA A 10 5.92 -6.60 -21.87
CA ALA A 10 5.41 -7.36 -20.71
C ALA A 10 6.47 -8.21 -19.99
N HIS A 11 7.50 -8.68 -20.71
CA HIS A 11 8.62 -9.42 -20.11
C HIS A 11 9.51 -8.55 -19.21
N LEU A 12 9.69 -7.26 -19.50
CA LEU A 12 10.45 -6.35 -18.64
C LEU A 12 9.71 -6.04 -17.35
N GLU A 13 8.37 -5.89 -17.42
CA GLU A 13 7.54 -5.71 -16.22
C GLU A 13 7.62 -6.92 -15.29
N ARG A 14 7.54 -8.13 -15.85
CA ARG A 14 7.68 -9.40 -15.10
C ARG A 14 9.08 -9.53 -14.49
N LEU A 15 10.12 -9.17 -15.23
CA LEU A 15 11.51 -9.18 -14.75
C LEU A 15 11.70 -8.18 -13.60
N GLN A 16 11.16 -6.97 -13.74
CA GLN A 16 11.20 -5.95 -12.69
C GLN A 16 10.43 -6.40 -11.44
N LYS A 17 9.24 -6.99 -11.61
CA LYS A 17 8.45 -7.57 -10.51
C LYS A 17 9.24 -8.64 -9.78
N LEU A 18 9.88 -9.57 -10.51
CA LEU A 18 10.73 -10.59 -9.92
C LEU A 18 11.93 -9.99 -9.19
N PHE A 19 12.64 -9.04 -9.78
CA PHE A 19 13.77 -8.37 -9.14
C PHE A 19 13.37 -7.70 -7.81
N ILE A 20 12.23 -7.00 -7.79
CA ILE A 20 11.69 -6.43 -6.55
C ILE A 20 11.35 -7.54 -5.55
N LYS A 21 10.68 -8.63 -5.96
CA LYS A 21 10.39 -9.75 -5.05
C LYS A 21 11.67 -10.38 -4.49
N LEU A 22 12.76 -10.49 -5.25
CA LEU A 22 14.03 -11.00 -4.74
C LEU A 22 14.64 -10.08 -3.65
N LEU A 23 14.42 -8.76 -3.74
CA LEU A 23 14.90 -7.81 -2.74
C LEU A 23 14.08 -7.81 -1.44
N PHE A 24 12.77 -8.06 -1.51
CA PHE A 24 11.86 -7.79 -0.39
C PHE A 24 11.09 -9.03 0.12
N CYS A 25 10.84 -10.02 -0.73
CA CYS A 25 10.07 -11.23 -0.41
C CYS A 25 11.01 -12.40 -0.11
N GLU A 26 11.21 -12.68 1.19
CA GLU A 26 12.09 -13.76 1.65
C GLU A 26 11.71 -15.15 1.08
N PRO A 27 10.42 -15.55 1.04
CA PRO A 27 10.05 -16.82 0.42
C PRO A 27 10.43 -16.90 -1.07
N THR A 28 10.24 -15.83 -1.84
CA THR A 28 10.62 -15.79 -3.27
C THR A 28 12.13 -15.89 -3.42
N ARG A 29 12.89 -15.16 -2.59
CA ARG A 29 14.35 -15.22 -2.59
C ARG A 29 14.86 -16.62 -2.26
N ALA A 30 14.34 -17.25 -1.20
CA ALA A 30 14.72 -18.60 -0.80
C ALA A 30 14.41 -19.61 -1.91
N ALA A 31 13.23 -19.54 -2.53
CA ALA A 31 12.86 -20.38 -3.66
C ALA A 31 13.78 -20.17 -4.88
N TYR A 32 14.13 -18.91 -5.18
CA TYR A 32 15.03 -18.57 -6.29
C TYR A 32 16.44 -19.10 -6.04
N CYS A 33 16.97 -18.99 -4.82
CA CYS A 33 18.28 -19.54 -4.47
C CYS A 33 18.35 -21.07 -4.59
N GLN A 34 17.24 -21.77 -4.35
CA GLN A 34 17.17 -23.23 -4.47
C GLN A 34 16.92 -23.69 -5.91
N SER A 35 16.04 -23.01 -6.65
CA SER A 35 15.66 -23.38 -8.01
C SER A 35 15.32 -22.14 -8.86
N PRO A 36 16.35 -21.42 -9.38
CA PRO A 36 16.13 -20.20 -10.16
C PRO A 36 15.22 -20.40 -11.37
N GLN A 37 15.38 -21.53 -12.07
CA GLN A 37 14.62 -21.87 -13.27
C GLN A 37 13.13 -22.10 -12.99
N SER A 38 12.80 -22.70 -11.85
CA SER A 38 11.41 -22.86 -11.42
C SER A 38 10.75 -21.51 -11.16
N VAL A 39 11.44 -20.61 -10.47
CA VAL A 39 10.92 -19.26 -10.19
C VAL A 39 10.82 -18.44 -11.48
N LEU A 40 11.80 -18.48 -12.39
CA LEU A 40 11.69 -17.79 -13.68
C LEU A 40 10.46 -18.25 -14.48
N SER A 41 10.19 -19.57 -14.49
CA SER A 41 9.00 -20.13 -15.14
C SER A 41 7.69 -19.62 -14.53
N GLN A 42 7.61 -19.49 -13.20
CA GLN A 42 6.43 -18.91 -12.52
C GLN A 42 6.14 -17.46 -12.94
N TYR A 43 7.15 -16.72 -13.38
CA TYR A 43 7.03 -15.35 -13.88
C TYR A 43 6.96 -15.29 -15.40
N GLU A 44 6.86 -16.44 -16.09
CA GLU A 44 6.85 -16.54 -17.55
C GLU A 44 8.11 -15.90 -18.19
N LEU A 45 9.27 -16.08 -17.54
CA LEU A 45 10.56 -15.57 -18.00
C LEU A 45 11.42 -16.72 -18.55
N SER A 46 12.10 -16.45 -19.67
CA SER A 46 13.11 -17.36 -20.23
C SER A 46 14.27 -17.61 -19.25
N PRO A 47 14.88 -18.82 -19.25
CA PRO A 47 16.12 -19.11 -18.52
C PRO A 47 17.24 -18.09 -18.71
N ASP A 48 17.30 -17.43 -19.87
CA ASP A 48 18.33 -16.43 -20.19
C ASP A 48 18.27 -15.21 -19.27
N TYR A 49 17.12 -14.90 -18.66
CA TYR A 49 17.00 -13.78 -17.72
C TYR A 49 17.77 -14.02 -16.41
N GLN A 50 18.18 -15.25 -16.12
CA GLN A 50 19.08 -15.51 -14.99
C GLN A 50 20.39 -14.72 -15.11
N LYS A 51 20.87 -14.47 -16.35
CA LYS A 51 22.14 -13.75 -16.61
C LYS A 51 22.05 -12.25 -16.30
N VAL A 52 20.84 -11.69 -16.25
CA VAL A 52 20.63 -10.24 -16.00
C VAL A 52 20.15 -9.96 -14.58
N LEU A 53 19.66 -10.99 -13.86
CA LEU A 53 19.33 -10.88 -12.45
C LEU A 53 20.59 -10.92 -11.58
N PRO A 54 20.61 -10.20 -10.45
CA PRO A 54 21.73 -10.26 -9.52
C PRO A 54 21.84 -11.64 -8.88
N ASP A 55 23.04 -11.99 -8.42
CA ASP A 55 23.24 -13.16 -7.58
C ASP A 55 22.59 -12.94 -6.20
N ALA A 56 21.42 -13.55 -6.02
CA ALA A 56 20.63 -13.48 -4.79
C ALA A 56 21.31 -14.16 -3.57
N ASN A 57 22.30 -15.02 -3.80
CA ASN A 57 23.10 -15.64 -2.73
C ASN A 57 24.28 -14.79 -2.28
N SER A 58 24.67 -13.79 -3.07
CA SER A 58 25.81 -12.93 -2.74
C SER A 58 25.56 -12.09 -1.48
N GLU A 59 26.60 -11.91 -0.67
CA GLU A 59 26.50 -11.06 0.53
C GLU A 59 26.16 -9.61 0.18
N LYS A 60 26.67 -9.12 -0.95
CA LYS A 60 26.33 -7.78 -1.47
C LYS A 60 24.82 -7.62 -1.66
N PHE A 61 24.17 -8.60 -2.30
CA PHE A 61 22.73 -8.56 -2.53
C PHE A 61 21.95 -8.65 -1.22
N LYS A 62 22.34 -9.54 -0.29
CA LYS A 62 21.67 -9.68 1.01
C LYS A 62 21.72 -8.40 1.83
N VAL A 63 22.88 -7.71 1.86
CA VAL A 63 23.04 -6.43 2.57
C VAL A 63 22.18 -5.34 1.92
N GLU A 64 22.18 -5.25 0.59
CA GLU A 64 21.34 -4.30 -0.13
C GLU A 64 19.84 -4.54 0.13
N ALA A 65 19.40 -5.80 0.01
CA ALA A 65 18.03 -6.23 0.30
C ALA A 65 17.62 -5.84 1.73
N HIS A 66 18.47 -6.15 2.72
CA HIS A 66 18.22 -5.79 4.12
C HIS A 66 18.10 -4.27 4.32
N GLY A 67 19.04 -3.49 3.75
CA GLY A 67 19.02 -2.03 3.87
C GLY A 67 17.78 -1.40 3.25
N ARG A 68 17.39 -1.84 2.04
CA ARG A 68 16.17 -1.38 1.36
C ARG A 68 14.92 -1.75 2.15
N ARG A 69 14.85 -2.99 2.64
CA ARG A 69 13.75 -3.48 3.46
C ARG A 69 13.60 -2.67 4.75
N MET A 70 14.70 -2.37 5.43
CA MET A 70 14.69 -1.55 6.64
C MET A 70 14.22 -0.11 6.36
N ARG A 71 14.55 0.45 5.18
CA ARG A 71 14.04 1.75 4.76
C ARG A 71 12.52 1.74 4.62
N ILE A 72 11.97 0.75 3.90
CA ILE A 72 10.50 0.61 3.74
C ILE A 72 9.82 0.37 5.09
N PHE A 73 10.45 -0.43 5.97
CA PHE A 73 9.93 -0.64 7.32
C PHE A 73 9.84 0.66 8.11
N LYS A 74 10.92 1.45 8.15
CA LYS A 74 10.94 2.75 8.86
C LYS A 74 9.93 3.73 8.30
N GLU A 75 9.80 3.79 6.99
CA GLU A 75 8.81 4.63 6.30
C GLU A 75 7.39 4.22 6.68
N THR A 76 7.06 2.94 6.51
CA THR A 76 5.72 2.40 6.78
C THR A 76 5.36 2.47 8.26
N PHE A 77 6.26 2.00 9.14
CA PHE A 77 6.05 2.02 10.59
C PHE A 77 6.01 3.44 11.15
N GLY A 78 6.75 4.38 10.55
CA GLY A 78 6.67 5.79 10.92
C GLY A 78 5.29 6.41 10.65
N GLN A 79 4.54 5.88 9.69
CA GLN A 79 3.18 6.34 9.38
C GLN A 79 2.09 5.48 10.04
N PHE A 80 2.30 4.18 10.21
CA PHE A 80 1.31 3.21 10.70
C PHE A 80 1.70 2.45 11.97
N PRO A 81 2.24 3.11 13.02
CA PRO A 81 2.74 2.39 14.19
C PRO A 81 1.64 1.59 14.90
N LYS A 82 0.46 2.17 15.13
CA LYS A 82 -0.64 1.52 15.86
C LYS A 82 -1.35 0.47 15.03
N THR A 83 -1.46 0.69 13.71
CA THR A 83 -2.01 -0.32 12.81
C THR A 83 -1.12 -1.56 12.80
N ILE A 84 0.20 -1.40 12.67
CA ILE A 84 1.13 -2.54 12.69
C ILE A 84 1.07 -3.27 14.04
N GLU A 85 1.08 -2.54 15.16
CA GLU A 85 0.91 -3.14 16.50
C GLU A 85 -0.40 -3.94 16.63
N ALA A 86 -1.50 -3.44 16.06
CA ALA A 86 -2.78 -4.14 16.08
C ALA A 86 -2.77 -5.42 15.24
N LEU A 87 -2.12 -5.40 14.07
CA LEU A 87 -1.96 -6.58 13.21
C LEU A 87 -1.08 -7.64 13.88
N ASP A 88 0.04 -7.23 14.47
CA ASP A 88 0.95 -8.13 15.19
C ASP A 88 0.23 -8.80 16.38
N LYS A 89 -0.58 -8.03 17.12
CA LYS A 89 -1.38 -8.57 18.22
C LYS A 89 -2.41 -9.59 17.71
N GLN A 90 -3.13 -9.29 16.63
CA GLN A 90 -4.10 -10.23 16.05
C GLN A 90 -3.43 -11.54 15.61
N LEU A 91 -2.23 -11.47 15.04
CA LEU A 91 -1.47 -12.65 14.64
C LEU A 91 -1.05 -13.50 15.85
N ALA A 92 -0.59 -12.85 16.93
CA ALA A 92 -0.24 -13.51 18.18
C ALA A 92 -1.46 -14.19 18.84
N ASP A 93 -2.59 -13.48 18.91
CA ASP A 93 -3.85 -13.98 19.48
C ASP A 93 -4.42 -15.17 18.67
N SER A 94 -4.11 -15.25 17.37
CA SER A 94 -4.53 -16.34 16.47
C SER A 94 -3.62 -17.59 16.54
N GLY A 95 -2.74 -17.68 17.54
CA GLY A 95 -1.88 -18.85 17.76
C GLY A 95 -0.65 -18.90 16.84
N GLY A 96 -0.25 -17.79 16.23
CA GLY A 96 1.04 -17.65 15.55
C GLY A 96 1.25 -18.53 14.32
N ALA A 97 0.21 -19.20 13.80
CA ALA A 97 0.32 -20.11 12.66
C ALA A 97 0.57 -19.41 11.30
N GLY A 98 1.01 -18.15 11.30
CA GLY A 98 1.44 -17.43 10.09
C GLY A 98 0.33 -17.12 9.08
N GLN A 99 -0.94 -17.15 9.49
CA GLN A 99 -2.08 -16.96 8.56
C GLN A 99 -2.74 -15.57 8.64
N GLY A 100 -2.08 -14.59 9.27
CA GLY A 100 -2.58 -13.21 9.37
C GLY A 100 -1.73 -12.22 8.56
N PRO A 101 -2.30 -11.08 8.16
CA PRO A 101 -1.55 -9.99 7.53
C PRO A 101 -0.46 -9.46 8.46
N ASP A 102 0.79 -9.50 7.98
CA ASP A 102 1.96 -8.88 8.63
C ASP A 102 2.80 -8.08 7.62
N PHE A 103 3.82 -7.37 8.11
CA PHE A 103 4.70 -6.59 7.24
C PHE A 103 5.48 -7.46 6.22
N ASN A 104 5.79 -8.72 6.54
CA ASN A 104 6.41 -9.63 5.58
C ASN A 104 5.48 -9.99 4.43
N SER A 105 4.21 -10.23 4.75
CA SER A 105 3.14 -10.54 3.82
C SER A 105 2.90 -9.35 2.90
N PHE A 106 2.93 -8.12 3.43
CA PHE A 106 2.90 -6.90 2.62
C PHE A 106 4.04 -6.89 1.58
N LEU A 107 5.29 -7.03 2.01
CA LEU A 107 6.46 -7.00 1.12
C LEU A 107 6.48 -8.14 0.09
N SER A 108 5.74 -9.22 0.36
CA SER A 108 5.58 -10.37 -0.53
C SER A 108 4.36 -10.26 -1.45
N SER A 109 3.44 -9.33 -1.15
CA SER A 109 2.19 -9.15 -1.87
C SER A 109 2.41 -8.56 -3.26
N ASP A 110 1.41 -8.73 -4.13
CA ASP A 110 1.42 -8.08 -5.43
C ASP A 110 1.21 -6.57 -5.33
N ALA A 111 0.45 -6.12 -4.33
CA ALA A 111 0.25 -4.70 -4.03
C ALA A 111 1.57 -3.94 -3.80
N PHE A 112 2.56 -4.58 -3.18
CA PHE A 112 3.87 -3.95 -2.99
C PHE A 112 4.62 -3.75 -4.32
N THR A 113 4.48 -4.68 -5.26
CA THR A 113 5.19 -4.63 -6.56
C THR A 113 4.45 -3.88 -7.66
N ASP A 114 3.13 -3.77 -7.56
CA ASP A 114 2.27 -3.19 -8.58
C ASP A 114 2.18 -1.66 -8.41
N PRO A 115 2.58 -0.86 -9.43
CA PRO A 115 2.43 0.59 -9.39
C PRO A 115 0.97 1.05 -9.23
N GLY A 116 0.00 0.26 -9.68
CA GLY A 116 -1.44 0.53 -9.56
C GLY A 116 -1.97 0.50 -8.13
N TRP A 117 -1.12 0.18 -7.14
CA TRP A 117 -1.43 0.25 -5.72
C TRP A 117 -0.82 1.48 -5.02
N ALA A 118 -0.21 2.41 -5.76
CA ALA A 118 0.41 3.59 -5.16
C ALA A 118 -0.24 4.89 -5.61
N LEU A 119 -0.41 5.80 -4.65
CA LEU A 119 -0.54 7.22 -4.98
C LEU A 119 0.76 7.73 -5.64
N PRO A 120 0.71 8.87 -6.35
CA PRO A 120 1.93 9.50 -6.86
C PRO A 120 2.92 9.74 -5.72
N ALA A 121 4.21 9.51 -5.97
CA ALA A 121 5.23 9.81 -4.97
C ALA A 121 5.20 11.32 -4.63
N PRO A 122 5.32 11.71 -3.34
CA PRO A 122 5.28 13.12 -2.92
C PRO A 122 6.31 14.02 -3.61
N ASP A 123 7.42 13.44 -4.07
CA ASP A 123 8.50 14.13 -4.78
C ASP A 123 8.27 14.26 -6.30
N GLY A 124 7.16 13.75 -6.82
CA GLY A 124 6.81 13.79 -8.24
C GLY A 124 7.44 12.68 -9.09
N SER A 125 8.05 11.66 -8.47
CA SER A 125 8.64 10.51 -9.20
C SER A 125 7.61 9.60 -9.89
N GLY A 126 6.31 9.89 -9.75
CA GLY A 126 5.21 9.11 -10.28
C GLY A 126 4.76 7.96 -9.36
N PRO A 127 3.74 7.19 -9.75
CA PRO A 127 3.21 6.08 -8.96
C PRO A 127 4.19 4.90 -8.91
N GLY A 128 4.12 4.13 -7.82
CA GLY A 128 4.84 2.86 -7.64
C GLY A 128 6.04 2.91 -6.70
N TYR A 129 6.54 4.08 -6.35
CA TYR A 129 7.65 4.26 -5.41
C TYR A 129 7.20 4.58 -3.98
N GLU A 130 5.95 5.00 -3.83
CA GLU A 130 5.36 5.42 -2.56
C GLU A 130 4.84 4.19 -1.79
N SER A 131 5.45 3.90 -0.65
CA SER A 131 5.18 2.64 0.08
C SER A 131 4.06 2.76 1.12
N VAL A 132 3.78 3.98 1.59
CA VAL A 132 2.78 4.24 2.64
C VAL A 132 1.38 3.97 2.11
N SER A 133 1.03 4.51 0.94
CA SER A 133 -0.26 4.25 0.30
C SER A 133 -0.40 2.81 -0.16
N LYS A 134 0.66 2.19 -0.69
CA LYS A 134 0.66 0.75 -1.00
C LYS A 134 0.30 -0.08 0.22
N PHE A 135 0.91 0.22 1.37
CA PHE A 135 0.60 -0.45 2.62
C PHE A 135 -0.86 -0.21 3.03
N PHE A 136 -1.34 1.03 3.00
CA PHE A 136 -2.72 1.37 3.33
C PHE A 136 -3.73 0.63 2.46
N PHE A 137 -3.56 0.64 1.14
CA PHE A 137 -4.48 -0.03 0.23
C PHE A 137 -4.42 -1.55 0.40
N TRP A 138 -3.23 -2.11 0.61
CA TRP A 138 -3.05 -3.53 0.91
C TRP A 138 -3.78 -3.94 2.20
N ILE A 139 -3.60 -3.23 3.32
CA ILE A 139 -4.34 -3.56 4.56
C ILE A 139 -5.84 -3.33 4.38
N ARG A 140 -6.25 -2.31 3.61
CA ARG A 140 -7.65 -2.02 3.32
C ARG A 140 -8.33 -3.20 2.64
N ASP A 141 -7.65 -3.82 1.69
CA ASP A 141 -8.13 -5.00 0.96
C ASP A 141 -8.05 -6.28 1.81
N VAL A 142 -6.86 -6.62 2.32
CA VAL A 142 -6.61 -7.91 3.00
C VAL A 142 -7.37 -8.01 4.33
N CYS A 143 -7.52 -6.92 5.07
CA CYS A 143 -8.33 -6.89 6.28
C CYS A 143 -9.82 -6.60 6.01
N GLY A 144 -10.21 -6.40 4.75
CA GLY A 144 -11.59 -6.11 4.35
C GLY A 144 -12.14 -4.84 4.99
N LEU A 145 -11.32 -3.80 5.13
CA LEU A 145 -11.69 -2.59 5.88
C LEU A 145 -12.83 -1.79 5.23
N THR A 146 -13.13 -2.01 3.95
CA THR A 146 -14.27 -1.40 3.22
C THR A 146 -15.56 -2.21 3.33
N ARG A 147 -15.56 -3.35 4.03
CA ARG A 147 -16.76 -4.17 4.23
C ARG A 147 -17.56 -3.67 5.43
N SER A 148 -18.88 -3.86 5.40
CA SER A 148 -19.79 -3.46 6.49
C SER A 148 -19.49 -4.16 7.82
N ASN A 149 -18.78 -5.28 7.82
CA ASN A 149 -18.36 -6.02 9.02
C ASN A 149 -16.89 -5.78 9.39
N ALA A 150 -16.23 -4.77 8.84
CA ALA A 150 -14.85 -4.44 9.16
C ALA A 150 -14.68 -4.19 10.67
N PRO A 151 -13.58 -4.66 11.30
CA PRO A 151 -13.30 -4.34 12.69
C PRO A 151 -13.12 -2.82 12.85
N ILE A 152 -14.10 -2.15 13.48
CA ILE A 152 -14.13 -0.70 13.66
C ILE A 152 -12.81 -0.15 14.24
N PRO A 153 -12.21 -0.74 15.30
CA PRO A 153 -10.95 -0.23 15.83
C PRO A 153 -9.82 -0.24 14.80
N LEU A 154 -9.62 -1.35 14.07
CA LEU A 154 -8.56 -1.47 13.08
C LEU A 154 -8.79 -0.51 11.90
N ARG A 155 -10.03 -0.43 11.40
CA ARG A 155 -10.41 0.50 10.35
C ARG A 155 -10.12 1.93 10.77
N THR A 156 -10.64 2.38 11.91
CA THR A 156 -10.46 3.76 12.39
C THR A 156 -8.99 4.09 12.60
N THR A 157 -8.19 3.17 13.15
CA THR A 157 -6.74 3.39 13.35
C THR A 157 -6.00 3.53 12.03
N ALA A 158 -6.17 2.60 11.09
CA ALA A 158 -5.53 2.65 9.78
C ALA A 158 -5.91 3.89 8.98
N TYR A 159 -7.19 4.25 9.01
CA TYR A 159 -7.72 5.42 8.32
C TYR A 159 -7.21 6.72 8.95
N ALA A 160 -7.18 6.81 10.28
CA ALA A 160 -6.61 7.96 10.99
C ALA A 160 -5.12 8.17 10.69
N GLU A 161 -4.32 7.10 10.69
CA GLU A 161 -2.89 7.15 10.40
C GLU A 161 -2.63 7.58 8.95
N PHE A 162 -3.41 7.05 7.99
CA PHE A 162 -3.29 7.46 6.60
C PHE A 162 -3.79 8.90 6.36
N ALA A 163 -4.85 9.33 7.02
CA ALA A 163 -5.34 10.71 6.97
C ALA A 163 -4.23 11.72 7.35
N VAL A 164 -3.53 11.45 8.44
CA VAL A 164 -2.40 12.28 8.90
C VAL A 164 -1.30 12.33 7.84
N HIS A 165 -0.97 11.19 7.22
CA HIS A 165 0.00 11.13 6.13
C HIS A 165 -0.42 12.00 4.93
N LEU A 166 -1.68 11.88 4.47
CA LEU A 166 -2.20 12.64 3.33
C LEU A 166 -2.19 14.15 3.59
N ILE A 167 -2.65 14.57 4.78
CA ILE A 167 -2.72 15.97 5.18
C ILE A 167 -1.33 16.57 5.33
N ASN A 168 -0.39 15.85 5.96
CA ASN A 168 1.00 16.33 6.08
C ASN A 168 1.66 16.45 4.72
N THR A 169 1.46 15.48 3.83
CA THR A 169 1.98 15.53 2.45
C THR A 169 1.41 16.71 1.67
N SER A 170 0.14 17.07 1.89
CA SER A 170 -0.48 18.24 1.25
C SER A 170 0.09 19.60 1.66
N LYS A 171 0.86 19.69 2.76
CA LYS A 171 1.46 20.93 3.26
C LYS A 171 2.79 21.27 2.57
N THR A 172 3.44 20.27 1.98
CA THR A 172 4.68 20.44 1.20
C THR A 172 4.58 19.72 -0.15
N PRO A 173 3.58 20.02 -0.99
CA PRO A 173 3.35 19.22 -2.19
C PRO A 173 4.35 19.62 -3.28
N SER A 174 5.12 18.65 -3.78
CA SER A 174 5.69 18.73 -5.13
C SER A 174 4.72 18.16 -6.17
N ASP A 175 3.85 17.21 -5.78
CA ASP A 175 2.81 16.63 -6.64
C ASP A 175 1.42 17.26 -6.41
N PRO A 176 0.74 17.77 -7.47
CA PRO A 176 -0.59 18.39 -7.36
C PRO A 176 -1.70 17.49 -6.82
N TYR A 177 -1.56 16.15 -6.90
CA TYR A 177 -2.56 15.19 -6.42
C TYR A 177 -2.94 15.44 -4.96
N TYR A 178 -1.97 15.81 -4.12
CA TYR A 178 -2.19 15.98 -2.68
C TYR A 178 -2.93 17.27 -2.30
N ALA A 179 -3.12 18.21 -3.22
CA ALA A 179 -3.84 19.46 -2.95
C ALA A 179 -5.29 19.23 -2.49
N GLN A 180 -5.91 18.12 -2.90
CA GLN A 180 -7.29 17.76 -2.52
C GLN A 180 -7.45 17.50 -1.02
N PHE A 181 -6.38 17.12 -0.31
CA PHE A 181 -6.43 16.83 1.12
C PHE A 181 -6.15 18.05 2.00
N SER A 182 -5.93 19.22 1.40
CA SER A 182 -5.51 20.46 2.09
C SER A 182 -6.50 20.99 3.12
N LYS A 183 -7.79 20.61 3.05
CA LYS A 183 -8.80 20.98 4.03
C LYS A 183 -9.00 19.92 5.12
N GLY A 184 -8.57 18.69 4.87
CA GLY A 184 -8.89 17.53 5.68
C GLY A 184 -9.51 16.39 4.87
N VAL A 185 -9.88 15.32 5.57
CA VAL A 185 -10.48 14.11 4.99
C VAL A 185 -11.58 13.57 5.90
N THR A 186 -12.46 12.76 5.33
CA THR A 186 -13.57 12.12 6.04
C THR A 186 -13.62 10.63 5.72
N TRP A 187 -14.28 9.85 6.58
CA TRP A 187 -14.64 8.46 6.28
C TRP A 187 -15.77 8.00 7.20
N ARG A 188 -16.49 6.96 6.80
CA ARG A 188 -17.53 6.35 7.64
C ARG A 188 -16.93 5.42 8.68
N GLU A 189 -17.49 5.39 9.90
CA GLU A 189 -17.16 4.37 10.90
C GLU A 189 -17.49 2.97 10.36
N THR A 190 -18.65 2.82 9.73
CA THR A 190 -19.07 1.60 9.05
C THR A 190 -19.33 1.89 7.57
N PRO A 191 -18.64 1.19 6.64
CA PRO A 191 -18.85 1.36 5.20
C PRO A 191 -20.31 1.22 4.79
N GLY A 192 -20.80 2.16 3.98
CA GLY A 192 -22.18 2.16 3.46
C GLY A 192 -23.28 2.47 4.50
N ALA A 193 -22.95 2.63 5.79
CA ALA A 193 -23.93 2.95 6.83
C ALA A 193 -24.15 4.47 6.97
N SER A 194 -25.31 4.85 7.52
CA SER A 194 -25.55 6.20 8.06
C SER A 194 -24.54 6.55 9.18
N PRO A 195 -24.46 7.82 9.63
CA PRO A 195 -23.50 8.24 10.67
C PRO A 195 -23.36 7.23 11.83
N PRO A 196 -22.16 7.10 12.39
CA PRO A 196 -21.19 8.18 12.53
C PRO A 196 -20.11 8.24 11.43
N TRP A 197 -19.64 9.47 11.19
CA TRP A 197 -18.49 9.77 10.35
C TRP A 197 -17.30 10.19 11.21
N TYR A 198 -16.10 9.87 10.75
CA TYR A 198 -14.87 10.45 11.27
C TYR A 198 -14.38 11.54 10.33
N VAL A 199 -13.78 12.56 10.92
CA VAL A 199 -13.15 13.66 10.19
C VAL A 199 -11.77 13.95 10.79
N VAL A 200 -10.83 14.30 9.92
CA VAL A 200 -9.53 14.84 10.30
C VAL A 200 -9.33 16.13 9.52
N THR A 201 -9.16 17.23 10.24
CA THR A 201 -8.94 18.56 9.68
C THR A 201 -7.47 18.76 9.26
N ASP A 202 -7.21 19.81 8.49
CA ASP A 202 -5.86 20.23 8.08
C ASP A 202 -4.89 20.51 9.25
N ASP A 203 -5.41 20.95 10.40
CA ASP A 203 -4.68 21.11 11.66
C ASP A 203 -4.62 19.82 12.52
N LEU A 204 -4.94 18.67 11.94
CA LEU A 204 -4.88 17.33 12.53
C LEU A 204 -5.78 17.14 13.76
N LYS A 205 -6.91 17.84 13.81
CA LYS A 205 -7.96 17.60 14.81
C LYS A 205 -8.87 16.48 14.36
N PHE A 206 -9.09 15.53 15.26
CA PHE A 206 -9.96 14.37 15.05
C PHE A 206 -11.36 14.68 15.58
N GLY A 207 -12.38 14.40 14.76
CA GLY A 207 -13.78 14.52 15.13
C GLY A 207 -14.57 13.27 14.79
N ARG A 208 -15.64 13.02 15.54
CA ARG A 208 -16.66 12.01 15.23
C ARG A 208 -18.02 12.69 15.14
N ILE A 209 -18.61 12.68 13.95
CA ILE A 209 -19.86 13.36 13.63
C ILE A 209 -20.99 12.34 13.63
N ILE A 210 -21.97 12.52 14.53
CA ILE A 210 -23.08 11.59 14.73
C ILE A 210 -24.36 11.99 13.99
N SER A 211 -24.43 13.21 13.42
CA SER A 211 -25.60 13.71 12.71
C SER A 211 -25.27 14.02 11.25
N ALA A 212 -26.22 13.73 10.34
CA ALA A 212 -26.04 14.02 8.91
C ALA A 212 -26.03 15.53 8.62
N SER A 213 -26.77 16.33 9.41
CA SER A 213 -26.80 17.78 9.29
C SER A 213 -25.46 18.42 9.64
N ASP A 214 -24.75 17.90 10.64
CA ASP A 214 -23.43 18.41 11.01
C ASP A 214 -22.37 18.02 9.96
N PHE A 215 -22.53 16.86 9.32
CA PHE A 215 -21.63 16.39 8.26
C PHE A 215 -21.70 17.28 7.01
N GLN A 216 -22.81 18.00 6.78
CA GLN A 216 -23.01 18.83 5.59
C GLN A 216 -21.89 19.86 5.37
N ARG A 217 -21.22 20.30 6.45
CA ARG A 217 -20.07 21.23 6.44
C ARG A 217 -18.78 20.63 5.86
N PHE A 218 -18.72 19.31 5.72
CA PHE A 218 -17.56 18.54 5.24
C PHE A 218 -17.88 17.80 3.93
N SER A 219 -19.02 18.09 3.31
CA SER A 219 -19.52 17.38 2.13
C SER A 219 -18.65 17.55 0.89
N ASP A 220 -17.77 18.55 0.85
CA ASP A 220 -16.78 18.78 -0.21
C ASP A 220 -15.40 18.17 0.10
N TRP A 221 -15.22 17.52 1.25
CA TRP A 221 -13.94 16.92 1.64
C TRP A 221 -13.81 15.52 1.05
N PRO A 222 -12.59 15.08 0.69
CA PRO A 222 -12.37 13.71 0.22
C PRO A 222 -12.85 12.67 1.24
N ASP A 223 -13.59 11.68 0.77
CA ASP A 223 -13.89 10.45 1.51
C ASP A 223 -12.74 9.46 1.29
N MET A 224 -12.13 8.97 2.36
CA MET A 224 -11.02 8.01 2.27
C MET A 224 -11.45 6.63 1.77
N ASP A 225 -12.75 6.31 1.81
CA ASP A 225 -13.26 5.12 1.12
C ASP A 225 -13.12 5.26 -0.41
N ASP A 226 -13.22 6.49 -0.95
CA ASP A 226 -13.13 6.79 -2.38
C ASP A 226 -11.70 7.06 -2.87
N VAL A 227 -10.75 7.26 -1.94
CA VAL A 227 -9.33 7.45 -2.29
C VAL A 227 -8.78 6.17 -2.93
N THR A 228 -8.25 6.32 -4.13
CA THR A 228 -7.68 5.23 -4.94
C THR A 228 -6.42 5.69 -5.69
N PRO A 229 -5.47 4.77 -5.97
CA PRO A 229 -4.33 5.04 -6.86
C PRO A 229 -4.77 5.55 -8.24
N PRO A 230 -4.11 6.58 -8.81
CA PRO A 230 -4.33 6.97 -10.19
C PRO A 230 -3.95 5.81 -11.13
N GLY A 231 -4.89 5.36 -11.95
CA GLY A 231 -4.66 4.22 -12.84
C GLY A 231 -4.88 2.84 -12.20
N ALA A 232 -5.42 2.76 -10.98
CA ALA A 232 -6.01 1.52 -10.50
C ALA A 232 -7.04 1.00 -11.53
N PRO A 233 -7.07 -0.31 -11.83
CA PRO A 233 -8.08 -0.85 -12.73
C PRO A 233 -9.47 -0.47 -12.21
N THR A 234 -10.22 0.28 -13.02
CA THR A 234 -11.62 0.61 -12.75
C THR A 234 -12.42 -0.70 -12.76
N GLU A 235 -12.72 -1.18 -11.56
CA GLU A 235 -13.56 -2.33 -11.19
C GLU A 235 -13.11 -3.74 -11.62
N PRO A 236 -13.40 -4.75 -10.78
CA PRO A 236 -13.30 -6.14 -11.15
C PRO A 236 -14.42 -6.48 -12.14
N ASN A 237 -14.10 -7.25 -13.18
CA ASN A 237 -15.13 -8.04 -13.86
C ASN A 237 -15.91 -8.82 -12.80
N ILE A 238 -17.16 -8.42 -12.63
CA ILE A 238 -18.22 -9.16 -11.96
C ILE A 238 -18.10 -10.62 -12.40
N ARG A 239 -17.89 -11.53 -11.45
CA ARG A 239 -18.12 -12.95 -11.67
C ARG A 239 -19.61 -13.22 -11.71
#